data_AF-A0A3B3WGP8-F1
#
_entry.id   AF-A0A3B3WGP8-F1
#
_cell.length_a   1.000
_cell.length_b   1.000
_cell.length_c   1.000
_cell.angle_alpha   90.00
_cell.angle_beta   90.00
_cell.angle_gamma   90.00
#
_symmetry.space_group_name_H-M   'P 1'
#
loop_
_entity.id
_entity.type
_entity.pdbx_description
1 polymer ?
#
loop_
_entity_poly.entity_id
_entity_poly.type
_entity_poly.pdbx_seq_one_letter_code
_entity_poly.pdbx_strand_id
1 'polypeptide(L)'
;MVYFNLPSSCVYLWHRSSSERRKEKSRDAARCRRSKETEVFYELAHQLPLPHSISSHLDKASIMRLTISFLRTRKLLTTSHTSCDDEEDRLMDNLYLKSLEGFVTVVTSDGDMIFLSENINKFMGLTQVELTGHSIFDFTHPCDHEEIRENLRSFRKKGKDQSTERDFFMRMKCTVTNRGRTVNLKSASWKVLHCTGQLKMYDSCPSRVLCSYKEPPLTCAVLMCEPIPHPSNIDAPLDSRTFLSRHSMDMKFSYCDEK
;
A
#
# COMPACT_ATOMS: atom_id res chain seq x y z
N MET A 1 -73.95 2.33 21.66
CA MET A 1 -72.69 1.84 21.05
C MET A 1 -72.89 1.84 19.54
N VAL A 2 -72.43 2.87 18.83
CA VAL A 2 -72.58 2.94 17.37
C VAL A 2 -71.39 2.20 16.76
N TYR A 3 -71.62 0.99 16.25
CA TYR A 3 -70.64 0.26 15.45
C TYR A 3 -70.62 0.85 14.04
N PHE A 4 -69.60 1.63 13.71
CA PHE A 4 -69.31 2.02 12.33
C PHE A 4 -68.79 0.78 11.58
N ASN A 5 -69.65 0.16 10.75
CA ASN A 5 -69.23 -0.83 9.76
C ASN A 5 -68.56 -0.10 8.59
N LEU A 6 -67.22 -0.03 8.58
CA LEU A 6 -66.48 0.45 7.42
C LEU A 6 -66.51 -0.59 6.29
N PRO A 7 -66.78 -0.20 5.03
CA PRO A 7 -66.81 -1.12 3.90
C PRO A 7 -65.44 -1.77 3.68
N SER A 8 -65.41 -3.07 3.32
CA SER A 8 -64.18 -3.88 3.20
C SER A 8 -63.11 -3.24 2.31
N SER A 9 -63.51 -2.53 1.25
CA SER A 9 -62.61 -1.76 0.37
C SER A 9 -61.83 -0.67 1.11
N CYS A 10 -62.44 -0.03 2.11
CA CYS A 10 -61.82 1.01 2.93
C CYS A 10 -60.77 0.41 3.88
N VAL A 11 -61.00 -0.80 4.39
CA VAL A 11 -60.04 -1.55 5.24
C VAL A 11 -58.83 -1.99 4.43
N TYR A 12 -59.01 -2.49 3.20
CA TYR A 12 -57.91 -2.85 2.30
C TYR A 12 -57.07 -1.63 1.88
N LEU A 13 -57.72 -0.49 1.57
CA LEU A 13 -57.03 0.77 1.26
C LEU A 13 -56.24 1.30 2.46
N TRP A 14 -56.80 1.19 3.68
CA TRP A 14 -56.09 1.53 4.93
C TRP A 14 -54.89 0.61 5.21
N HIS A 15 -55.05 -0.70 5.01
CA HIS A 15 -53.95 -1.65 5.18
C HIS A 15 -52.83 -1.41 4.16
N ARG A 16 -53.19 -1.08 2.92
CA ARG A 16 -52.23 -0.74 1.86
C ARG A 16 -51.52 0.58 2.14
N SER A 17 -52.26 1.64 2.49
CA SER A 17 -51.71 2.95 2.88
C SER A 17 -50.83 2.84 4.13
N SER A 18 -51.22 2.07 5.16
CA SER A 18 -50.40 1.85 6.36
C SER A 18 -49.14 1.02 6.06
N SER A 19 -49.24 0.04 5.15
CA SER A 19 -48.07 -0.72 4.67
C SER A 19 -47.13 0.15 3.85
N GLU A 20 -47.65 1.03 2.98
CA GLU A 20 -46.86 1.97 2.18
C GLU A 20 -46.15 2.99 3.09
N ARG A 21 -46.85 3.52 4.11
CA ARG A 21 -46.26 4.44 5.10
C ARG A 21 -45.19 3.77 5.98
N ARG A 22 -45.34 2.47 6.30
CA ARG A 22 -44.28 1.69 6.98
C ARG A 22 -43.07 1.46 6.06
N LYS A 23 -43.32 1.15 4.79
CA LYS A 23 -42.25 0.99 3.78
C LYS A 23 -41.52 2.32 3.55
N GLU A 24 -42.22 3.43 3.52
CA GLU A 24 -41.65 4.78 3.41
C GLU A 24 -40.76 5.12 4.60
N LYS A 25 -41.25 4.95 5.84
CA LYS A 25 -40.44 5.11 7.06
C LYS A 25 -39.18 4.24 7.05
N SER A 26 -39.29 2.99 6.59
CA SER A 26 -38.14 2.10 6.45
C SER A 26 -37.13 2.60 5.42
N ARG A 27 -37.60 3.12 4.28
CA ARG A 27 -36.75 3.72 3.24
C ARG A 27 -36.02 4.96 3.75
N ASP A 28 -36.70 5.84 4.49
CA ASP A 28 -36.09 7.05 5.04
C ASP A 28 -35.08 6.72 6.15
N ALA A 29 -35.39 5.76 7.02
CA ALA A 29 -34.43 5.26 8.00
C ALA A 29 -33.18 4.66 7.32
N ALA A 30 -33.35 3.88 6.24
CA ALA A 30 -32.24 3.31 5.48
C ALA A 30 -31.43 4.40 4.76
N ARG A 31 -32.07 5.46 4.24
CA ARG A 31 -31.39 6.61 3.65
C ARG A 31 -30.59 7.37 4.71
N CYS A 32 -31.20 7.71 5.84
CA CYS A 32 -30.53 8.39 6.95
C CYS A 32 -29.30 7.61 7.45
N ARG A 33 -29.43 6.27 7.59
CA ARG A 33 -28.29 5.41 7.94
C ARG A 33 -27.16 5.50 6.92
N ARG A 34 -27.46 5.42 5.62
CA ARG A 34 -26.44 5.53 4.55
C ARG A 34 -25.80 6.91 4.50
N SER A 35 -26.55 7.98 4.76
CA SER A 35 -26.01 9.34 4.83
C SER A 35 -25.02 9.49 5.98
N LYS A 36 -25.40 9.03 7.19
CA LYS A 36 -24.51 9.04 8.37
C LYS A 36 -23.26 8.17 8.17
N GLU A 37 -23.43 7.00 7.56
CA GLU A 37 -22.29 6.12 7.24
C GLU A 37 -21.30 6.83 6.31
N THR A 38 -21.80 7.48 5.26
CA THR A 38 -20.96 8.23 4.32
C THR A 38 -20.27 9.42 4.99
N GLU A 39 -20.95 10.13 5.89
CA GLU A 39 -20.35 11.21 6.70
C GLU A 39 -19.16 10.70 7.52
N VAL A 40 -19.32 9.60 8.25
CA VAL A 40 -18.24 8.98 9.05
C VAL A 40 -17.06 8.54 8.15
N PHE A 41 -17.33 8.00 6.96
CA PHE A 41 -16.26 7.66 6.01
C PHE A 41 -15.45 8.89 5.60
N TYR A 42 -16.12 9.99 5.29
CA TYR A 42 -15.43 11.22 4.93
C TYR A 42 -14.67 11.80 6.13
N GLU A 43 -15.25 11.82 7.34
CA GLU A 43 -14.52 12.22 8.55
C GLU A 43 -13.25 11.39 8.74
N LEU A 44 -13.32 10.07 8.56
CA LEU A 44 -12.18 9.18 8.62
C LEU A 44 -11.12 9.50 7.55
N ALA A 45 -11.54 9.83 6.33
CA ALA A 45 -10.64 10.22 5.25
C ALA A 45 -9.85 11.50 5.60
N HIS A 46 -10.47 12.45 6.31
CA HIS A 46 -9.79 13.68 6.77
C HIS A 46 -8.76 13.42 7.88
N GLN A 47 -8.84 12.29 8.59
CA GLN A 47 -7.87 11.92 9.63
C GLN A 47 -6.64 11.19 9.06
N LEU A 48 -6.65 10.81 7.78
CA LEU A 48 -5.49 10.18 7.14
C LEU A 48 -4.39 11.23 6.90
N PRO A 49 -3.10 10.85 6.99
CA PRO A 49 -1.97 11.73 6.71
C PRO A 49 -1.78 11.95 5.21
N LEU A 50 -2.80 12.49 4.54
CA LEU A 50 -2.83 12.73 3.10
C LEU A 50 -3.31 14.16 2.82
N PRO A 51 -2.81 14.79 1.74
CA PRO A 51 -3.35 16.06 1.27
C PRO A 51 -4.86 15.98 1.02
N HIS A 52 -5.58 17.06 1.35
CA HIS A 52 -7.05 17.11 1.18
C HIS A 52 -7.50 16.91 -0.27
N SER A 53 -6.68 17.32 -1.25
CA SER A 53 -6.90 17.09 -2.67
C SER A 53 -6.98 15.59 -3.03
N ILE A 54 -6.31 14.73 -2.27
CA ILE A 54 -6.32 13.28 -2.47
C ILE A 54 -7.44 12.66 -1.62
N SER A 55 -7.52 13.01 -0.34
CA SER A 55 -8.46 12.36 0.59
C SER A 55 -9.93 12.58 0.25
N SER A 56 -10.28 13.72 -0.34
CA SER A 56 -11.64 14.05 -0.79
C SER A 56 -12.16 13.18 -1.94
N HIS A 57 -11.26 12.58 -2.74
CA HIS A 57 -11.60 11.76 -3.90
C HIS A 57 -11.55 10.25 -3.63
N LEU A 58 -11.23 9.84 -2.40
CA LEU A 58 -11.15 8.43 -2.04
C LEU A 58 -12.55 7.79 -2.00
N ASP A 59 -12.64 6.56 -2.51
CA ASP A 59 -13.81 5.72 -2.31
C ASP A 59 -13.78 5.06 -0.92
N LYS A 60 -14.94 4.57 -0.45
CA LYS A 60 -15.08 3.95 0.88
C LYS A 60 -14.10 2.79 1.10
N ALA A 61 -13.84 2.01 0.05
CA ALA A 61 -12.91 0.89 0.12
C ALA A 61 -11.48 1.38 0.33
N SER A 62 -11.02 2.41 -0.41
CA SER A 62 -9.67 2.95 -0.25
C SER A 62 -9.49 3.60 1.11
N ILE A 63 -10.50 4.31 1.63
CA ILE A 63 -10.46 4.87 2.99
C ILE A 63 -10.17 3.77 4.00
N MET A 64 -10.91 2.65 3.98
CA MET A 64 -10.64 1.52 4.88
C MET A 64 -9.24 0.93 4.70
N ARG A 65 -8.81 0.68 3.45
CA ARG A 65 -7.49 0.10 3.16
C ARG A 65 -6.36 0.97 3.71
N LEU A 66 -6.43 2.27 3.46
CA LEU A 66 -5.44 3.24 3.92
C LEU A 66 -5.47 3.40 5.44
N THR A 67 -6.65 3.45 6.07
CA THR A 67 -6.75 3.50 7.54
C THR A 67 -6.13 2.27 8.18
N ILE A 68 -6.44 1.06 7.69
CA ILE A 68 -5.87 -0.19 8.23
C ILE A 68 -4.34 -0.18 8.07
N SER A 69 -3.84 0.20 6.89
CA SER A 69 -2.41 0.28 6.60
C SER A 69 -1.71 1.31 7.49
N PHE A 70 -2.31 2.48 7.68
CA PHE A 70 -1.80 3.52 8.56
C PHE A 70 -1.72 3.06 10.02
N LEU A 71 -2.76 2.40 10.54
CA LEU A 71 -2.75 1.86 11.90
C LEU A 71 -1.68 0.78 12.08
N ARG A 72 -1.51 -0.11 11.09
CA ARG A 72 -0.44 -1.11 11.08
C ARG A 72 0.94 -0.44 11.09
N THR A 73 1.18 0.52 10.21
CA THR A 73 2.45 1.26 10.13
C THR A 73 2.76 2.01 11.41
N ARG A 74 1.77 2.69 12.03
CA ARG A 74 1.97 3.34 13.34
C ARG A 74 2.39 2.36 14.42
N LYS A 75 1.82 1.16 14.46
CA LYS A 75 2.19 0.12 15.42
C LYS A 75 3.67 -0.27 15.27
N LEU A 76 4.20 -0.30 14.04
CA LEU A 76 5.63 -0.55 13.76
C LEU A 76 6.54 0.59 14.22
N LEU A 77 6.06 1.83 14.15
CA LEU A 77 6.84 3.00 14.55
C LEU A 77 6.86 3.18 16.07
N THR A 78 5.75 2.89 16.77
CA THR A 78 5.65 3.06 18.22
C THR A 78 6.60 2.17 19.05
N THR A 79 7.13 1.10 18.47
CA THR A 79 8.17 0.27 19.11
C THR A 79 9.57 0.86 19.00
N SER A 80 9.75 1.84 18.11
CA SER A 80 11.00 2.57 17.89
C SER A 80 10.84 3.94 18.54
N HIS A 81 11.34 4.11 19.76
CA HIS A 81 11.32 5.40 20.43
C HIS A 81 12.20 6.41 19.65
N THR A 82 11.57 7.28 18.86
CA THR A 82 12.23 8.48 18.31
C THR A 82 11.41 9.69 18.73
N SER A 83 11.91 10.37 19.74
CA SER A 83 11.42 11.65 20.22
C SER A 83 12.20 12.77 19.55
N CYS A 84 11.60 13.42 18.56
CA CYS A 84 11.85 14.80 18.17
C CYS A 84 10.85 15.14 17.06
N ASP A 85 10.10 16.21 17.26
CA ASP A 85 9.12 16.74 16.31
C ASP A 85 9.61 18.18 16.05
N ASP A 86 10.80 18.27 15.45
CA ASP A 86 11.41 19.53 15.05
C ASP A 86 11.10 19.79 13.57
N GLU A 87 10.76 21.03 13.20
CA GLU A 87 10.49 21.41 11.81
C GLU A 87 11.68 21.14 10.86
N GLU A 88 12.89 21.01 11.41
CA GLU A 88 14.09 20.58 10.70
C GLU A 88 14.01 19.12 10.23
N ASP A 89 13.43 18.22 11.04
CA ASP A 89 13.26 16.80 10.68
C ASP A 89 12.33 16.64 9.47
N ARG A 90 11.27 17.46 9.37
CA ARG A 90 10.33 17.45 8.23
C ARG A 90 10.97 17.93 6.93
N LEU A 91 11.85 18.92 7.01
CA LEU A 91 12.63 19.36 5.85
C LEU A 91 13.61 18.25 5.44
N MET A 92 14.29 17.63 6.40
CA MET A 92 15.21 16.53 6.16
C MET A 92 14.54 15.30 5.54
N ASP A 93 13.34 14.91 5.98
CA ASP A 93 12.55 13.82 5.39
C ASP A 93 12.30 14.04 3.88
N ASN A 94 11.94 15.27 3.51
CA ASN A 94 11.76 15.63 2.11
C ASN A 94 13.06 15.59 1.31
N LEU A 95 14.20 15.94 1.92
CA LEU A 95 15.51 15.82 1.28
C LEU A 95 15.93 14.35 1.12
N TYR A 96 15.66 13.50 2.11
CA TYR A 96 15.96 12.07 2.03
C TYR A 96 15.23 11.42 0.87
N LEU A 97 13.91 11.62 0.76
CA LEU A 97 13.12 11.04 -0.34
C LEU A 97 13.53 11.53 -1.73
N LYS A 98 14.05 12.75 -1.84
CA LYS A 98 14.57 13.30 -3.11
C LYS A 98 15.96 12.77 -3.46
N SER A 99 16.76 12.46 -2.45
CA SER A 99 18.14 11.97 -2.60
C SER A 99 18.20 10.47 -2.88
N LEU A 100 17.18 9.71 -2.48
CA LEU A 100 17.10 8.27 -2.75
C LEU A 100 16.97 8.00 -4.26
N GLU A 101 17.78 7.06 -4.75
CA GLU A 101 17.72 6.53 -6.12
C GLU A 101 16.63 5.45 -6.30
N GLY A 102 15.83 5.23 -5.25
CA GLY A 102 14.71 4.31 -5.22
C GLY A 102 13.61 4.78 -4.27
N PHE A 103 12.77 3.84 -3.85
CA PHE A 103 11.66 4.09 -2.93
C PHE A 103 11.68 3.08 -1.79
N VAL A 104 11.10 3.45 -0.65
CA VAL A 104 10.98 2.57 0.52
C VAL A 104 9.60 1.92 0.52
N THR A 105 9.54 0.65 0.87
CA THR A 105 8.28 -0.08 1.09
C THR A 105 8.36 -0.94 2.34
N VAL A 106 7.21 -1.11 3.00
CA VAL A 106 7.03 -2.05 4.09
C VAL A 106 5.96 -3.05 3.71
N VAL A 107 6.32 -4.32 3.70
CA VAL A 107 5.47 -5.42 3.23
C VAL A 107 5.33 -6.45 4.34
N THR A 108 4.10 -6.88 4.65
CA THR A 108 3.88 -7.92 5.66
C THR A 108 4.34 -9.30 5.16
N SER A 109 4.50 -10.26 6.07
CA SER A 109 4.77 -11.66 5.70
C SER A 109 3.70 -12.30 4.80
N ASP A 110 2.48 -11.73 4.79
CA ASP A 110 1.38 -12.17 3.94
C ASP A 110 1.41 -11.50 2.56
N GLY A 111 2.28 -10.51 2.36
CA GLY A 111 2.44 -9.77 1.12
C GLY A 111 1.65 -8.46 1.04
N ASP A 112 1.04 -7.98 2.13
CA ASP A 112 0.35 -6.68 2.12
C ASP A 112 1.36 -5.53 2.16
N MET A 113 1.30 -4.63 1.20
CA MET A 113 2.11 -3.40 1.21
C MET A 113 1.47 -2.37 2.16
N ILE A 114 1.97 -2.25 3.39
CA ILE A 114 1.37 -1.38 4.42
C ILE A 114 1.93 0.04 4.43
N PHE A 115 3.07 0.24 3.79
CA PHE A 115 3.66 1.56 3.57
C PHE A 115 4.48 1.57 2.28
N LEU A 116 4.41 2.67 1.55
CA LEU A 116 5.32 3.01 0.46
C LEU A 116 5.69 4.49 0.57
N SER A 117 6.90 4.89 0.20
CA SER A 117 7.23 6.31 0.10
C SER A 117 6.56 6.98 -1.11
N GLU A 118 6.26 8.28 -1.00
CA GLU A 118 5.56 9.03 -2.05
C GLU A 118 6.33 9.08 -3.39
N ASN A 119 7.66 9.01 -3.32
CA ASN A 119 8.54 9.06 -4.49
C ASN A 119 8.42 7.83 -5.42
N ILE A 120 7.70 6.77 -5.06
CA ILE A 120 7.45 5.61 -5.93
C ILE A 120 6.85 5.99 -7.29
N ASN A 121 6.01 7.03 -7.33
CA ASN A 121 5.39 7.52 -8.56
C ASN A 121 6.45 7.95 -9.59
N LYS A 122 7.59 8.51 -9.14
CA LYS A 122 8.71 8.89 -10.02
C LYS A 122 9.31 7.67 -10.74
N PHE A 123 9.38 6.52 -10.05
CA PHE A 123 10.09 5.35 -10.54
C PHE A 123 9.21 4.36 -11.28
N MET A 124 7.96 4.21 -10.83
CA MET A 124 7.00 3.19 -11.29
C MET A 124 5.76 3.78 -11.96
N GLY A 125 5.46 5.08 -11.75
CA GLY A 125 4.27 5.76 -12.29
C GLY A 125 2.95 5.36 -11.61
N LEU A 126 3.06 4.70 -10.46
CA LEU A 126 1.95 4.30 -9.60
C LEU A 126 2.02 5.15 -8.33
N THR A 127 0.88 5.61 -7.85
CA THR A 127 0.82 6.44 -6.64
C THR A 127 0.86 5.58 -5.37
N GLN A 128 1.33 6.17 -4.27
CA GLN A 128 1.31 5.53 -2.95
C GLN A 128 -0.11 5.04 -2.58
N VAL A 129 -1.13 5.84 -2.90
CA VAL A 129 -2.54 5.53 -2.59
C VAL A 129 -3.07 4.32 -3.38
N GLU A 130 -2.64 4.15 -4.64
CA GLU A 130 -3.04 3.00 -5.46
C GLU A 130 -2.45 1.67 -4.98
N LEU A 131 -1.30 1.73 -4.31
CA LEU A 131 -0.54 0.54 -3.89
C LEU A 131 -0.78 0.17 -2.42
N THR A 132 -0.92 1.16 -1.55
CA THR A 132 -1.01 0.92 -0.10
C THR A 132 -2.25 0.10 0.24
N GLY A 133 -2.03 -0.98 1.01
CA GLY A 133 -3.04 -1.92 1.45
C GLY A 133 -3.38 -3.02 0.43
N HIS A 134 -2.72 -3.05 -0.73
CA HIS A 134 -2.84 -4.14 -1.70
C HIS A 134 -1.72 -5.18 -1.54
N SER A 135 -1.95 -6.35 -2.11
CA SER A 135 -0.94 -7.40 -2.15
C SER A 135 0.17 -7.05 -3.14
N ILE A 136 1.43 -7.21 -2.74
CA ILE A 136 2.59 -7.05 -3.62
C ILE A 136 2.50 -7.97 -4.84
N PHE A 137 1.88 -9.14 -4.70
CA PHE A 137 1.71 -10.14 -5.76
C PHE A 137 0.80 -9.65 -6.92
N ASP A 138 -0.06 -8.65 -6.68
CA ASP A 138 -0.89 -8.05 -7.73
C ASP A 138 -0.06 -7.16 -8.68
N PHE A 139 1.12 -6.71 -8.22
CA PHE A 139 1.98 -5.75 -8.91
C PHE A 139 3.32 -6.34 -9.34
N THR A 140 3.67 -7.55 -8.91
CA THR A 140 4.91 -8.24 -9.28
C THR A 140 4.70 -9.36 -10.29
N HIS A 141 5.76 -9.69 -11.02
CA HIS A 141 5.71 -10.71 -12.06
C HIS A 141 5.48 -12.12 -11.44
N PRO A 142 4.54 -12.93 -11.96
CA PRO A 142 4.21 -14.23 -11.36
C PRO A 142 5.37 -15.20 -11.19
N CYS A 143 6.35 -15.20 -12.10
CA CYS A 143 7.56 -16.02 -11.97
C CYS A 143 8.43 -15.66 -10.76
N ASP A 144 8.29 -14.46 -10.19
CA ASP A 144 9.10 -13.99 -9.07
C ASP A 144 8.36 -14.23 -7.73
N HIS A 145 7.10 -14.68 -7.76
CA HIS A 145 6.25 -14.76 -6.56
C HIS A 145 6.77 -15.74 -5.51
N GLU A 146 7.41 -16.84 -5.91
CA GLU A 146 7.97 -17.80 -4.94
C GLU A 146 9.17 -17.19 -4.22
N GLU A 147 10.10 -16.58 -4.96
CA GLU A 147 11.27 -15.89 -4.39
C GLU A 147 10.86 -14.74 -3.46
N ILE A 148 9.88 -13.94 -3.86
CA ILE A 148 9.32 -12.87 -3.00
C ILE A 148 8.75 -13.48 -1.72
N ARG A 149 7.98 -14.57 -1.80
CA ARG A 149 7.39 -15.24 -0.63
C ARG A 149 8.44 -15.78 0.31
N GLU A 150 9.52 -16.34 -0.20
CA GLU A 150 10.66 -16.81 0.60
C GLU A 150 11.33 -15.64 1.33
N ASN A 151 11.52 -14.51 0.65
CA ASN A 151 12.10 -13.30 1.23
C ASN A 151 11.20 -12.63 2.28
N LEU A 152 9.87 -12.72 2.16
CA LEU A 152 8.93 -12.16 3.14
C LEU A 152 8.72 -13.05 4.37
N ARG A 153 9.11 -14.34 4.31
CA ARG A 153 8.95 -15.28 5.42
C ARG A 153 10.11 -15.20 6.41
N SER A 154 9.78 -15.33 7.70
CA SER A 154 10.76 -15.60 8.75
C SER A 154 10.88 -17.10 8.93
N PHE A 155 11.98 -17.71 8.49
CA PHE A 155 12.26 -19.11 8.80
C PHE A 155 12.97 -19.19 10.15
N ARG A 156 12.23 -19.38 11.24
CA ARG A 156 12.82 -19.84 12.50
C ARG A 156 13.18 -21.32 12.40
N LYS A 157 14.32 -21.65 11.79
CA LYS A 157 14.95 -22.96 12.02
C LYS A 157 15.59 -22.91 13.41
N LYS A 158 15.10 -23.74 14.35
CA LYS A 158 15.73 -23.94 15.67
C LYS A 158 17.23 -24.16 15.48
N GLY A 159 18.07 -23.22 15.92
CA GLY A 159 19.52 -23.42 16.08
C GLY A 159 20.48 -22.63 15.19
N LYS A 160 20.01 -21.72 14.31
CA LYS A 160 20.91 -20.76 13.61
C LYS A 160 20.28 -19.37 13.54
N ASP A 161 21.05 -18.35 13.92
CA ASP A 161 20.78 -16.96 13.55
C ASP A 161 20.73 -16.89 12.02
N GLN A 162 19.53 -16.73 11.46
CA GLN A 162 19.38 -16.42 10.04
C GLN A 162 19.42 -14.92 9.87
N SER A 163 20.13 -14.48 8.84
CA SER A 163 20.18 -13.06 8.49
C SER A 163 18.76 -12.53 8.32
N THR A 164 18.45 -11.44 9.02
CA THR A 164 17.23 -10.65 8.79
C THR A 164 17.35 -9.84 7.51
N GLU A 165 18.56 -9.69 6.97
CA GLU A 165 18.82 -8.98 5.72
C GLU A 165 18.16 -9.69 4.54
N ARG A 166 17.65 -8.90 3.60
CA ARG A 166 17.04 -9.34 2.36
C ARG A 166 17.73 -8.59 1.24
N ASP A 167 18.12 -9.34 0.22
CA ASP A 167 18.76 -8.86 -0.99
C ASP A 167 18.29 -9.75 -2.14
N PHE A 168 17.40 -9.22 -2.97
CA PHE A 168 16.81 -9.97 -4.08
C PHE A 168 16.38 -9.02 -5.20
N PHE A 169 16.09 -9.61 -6.36
CA PHE A 169 15.54 -8.87 -7.49
C PHE A 169 14.08 -9.24 -7.69
N MET A 170 13.26 -8.27 -8.07
CA MET A 170 11.88 -8.54 -8.48
C MET A 170 11.47 -7.66 -9.64
N ARG A 171 10.56 -8.17 -10.48
CA ARG A 171 9.92 -7.37 -11.51
C ARG A 171 8.60 -6.83 -11.02
N MET A 172 8.44 -5.51 -11.07
CA MET A 172 7.21 -4.83 -10.70
C MET A 172 6.61 -4.07 -11.90
N LYS A 173 5.28 -3.97 -11.94
CA LYS A 173 4.55 -3.20 -12.96
C LYS A 173 4.96 -1.73 -12.91
N CYS A 174 5.37 -1.21 -14.06
CA CYS A 174 5.74 0.18 -14.28
C CYS A 174 4.89 0.78 -15.39
N THR A 175 4.16 1.84 -15.07
CA THR A 175 3.33 2.62 -16.02
C THR A 175 4.13 3.73 -16.69
N VAL A 176 5.36 4.01 -16.25
CA VAL A 176 6.26 4.93 -16.95
C VAL A 176 6.97 4.19 -18.07
N THR A 177 6.83 4.67 -19.29
CA THR A 177 7.57 4.18 -20.46
C THR A 177 8.98 4.75 -20.51
N ASN A 178 9.89 4.14 -21.27
CA ASN A 178 11.25 4.66 -21.48
C ASN A 178 11.29 6.09 -22.08
N ARG A 179 10.18 6.56 -22.64
CA ARG A 179 10.01 7.93 -23.17
C ARG A 179 9.37 8.89 -22.16
N GLY A 180 9.23 8.50 -20.90
CA GLY A 180 8.62 9.30 -19.83
C GLY A 180 7.10 9.46 -19.92
N ARG A 181 6.43 8.74 -20.82
CA ARG A 181 4.95 8.77 -20.92
C ARG A 181 4.34 7.79 -19.94
N THR A 182 3.25 8.21 -19.27
CA THR A 182 2.44 7.35 -18.40
C THR A 182 1.41 6.56 -19.22
N VAL A 183 1.36 5.25 -19.02
CA VAL A 183 0.35 4.35 -19.59
C VAL A 183 -0.56 3.80 -18.50
N ASN A 184 -1.67 3.16 -18.90
CA ASN A 184 -2.54 2.49 -17.94
C ASN A 184 -1.87 1.21 -17.38
N LEU A 185 -2.39 0.71 -16.25
CA LEU A 185 -1.86 -0.48 -15.58
C LEU A 185 -1.93 -1.76 -16.45
N LYS A 186 -2.88 -1.86 -17.40
CA LYS A 186 -3.00 -3.02 -18.30
C LYS A 186 -1.89 -3.06 -19.37
N SER A 187 -1.36 -1.89 -19.71
CA SER A 187 -0.25 -1.70 -20.65
C SER A 187 1.09 -1.49 -19.93
N ALA A 188 1.13 -1.66 -18.60
CA ALA A 188 2.33 -1.49 -17.83
C ALA A 188 3.41 -2.50 -18.26
N SER A 189 4.65 -2.01 -18.27
CA SER A 189 5.84 -2.84 -18.51
C SER A 189 6.35 -3.43 -17.20
N TRP A 190 7.20 -4.44 -17.29
CA TRP A 190 7.91 -4.98 -16.13
C TRP A 190 9.24 -4.26 -15.96
N LYS A 191 9.44 -3.66 -14.79
CA LYS A 191 10.70 -3.01 -14.43
C LYS A 191 11.38 -3.79 -13.32
N VAL A 192 12.67 -4.07 -13.49
CA VAL A 192 13.46 -4.81 -12.51
C VAL A 192 13.83 -3.86 -11.37
N LEU A 193 13.56 -4.30 -10.14
CA LEU A 193 13.91 -3.62 -8.91
C LEU A 193 14.93 -4.48 -8.15
N HIS A 194 16.00 -3.85 -7.68
CA HIS A 194 16.86 -4.39 -6.63
C HIS A 194 16.25 -4.04 -5.28
N CYS A 195 15.98 -5.06 -4.46
CA CYS A 195 15.32 -4.91 -3.18
C CYS A 195 16.27 -5.30 -2.07
N THR A 196 16.68 -4.30 -1.28
CA THR A 196 17.57 -4.50 -0.12
C THR A 196 16.85 -4.08 1.15
N GLY A 197 17.07 -4.77 2.26
CA GLY A 197 16.43 -4.37 3.52
C GLY A 197 16.46 -5.43 4.58
N GLN A 198 15.50 -5.37 5.51
CA GLN A 198 15.48 -6.23 6.69
C GLN A 198 14.07 -6.70 7.06
N LEU A 199 13.98 -7.95 7.49
CA LEU A 199 12.80 -8.51 8.13
C LEU A 199 12.76 -8.14 9.61
N LYS A 200 11.68 -7.51 10.04
CA LYS A 200 11.44 -7.08 11.42
C LYS A 200 10.17 -7.74 11.96
N MET A 201 10.26 -8.25 13.19
CA MET A 201 9.12 -8.80 13.91
C MET A 201 8.70 -7.81 15.00
N TYR A 202 7.41 -7.53 15.07
CA TYR A 202 6.83 -6.59 16.00
C TYR A 202 5.83 -7.32 16.88
N ASP A 203 6.23 -7.52 18.13
CA ASP A 203 5.33 -8.05 19.14
C ASP A 203 4.26 -7.00 19.49
N SER A 204 3.01 -7.45 19.57
CA SER A 204 1.91 -6.64 20.07
C SER A 204 2.15 -6.34 21.57
N CYS A 205 2.34 -5.05 21.92
CA CYS A 205 2.39 -4.58 23.32
C CYS A 205 1.09 -4.99 24.10
N PRO A 206 1.11 -5.13 25.44
CA PRO A 206 0.29 -6.11 26.15
C PRO A 206 -1.21 -5.73 26.23
N SER A 207 -2.04 -6.76 26.07
CA SER A 207 -3.44 -6.90 26.52
C SER A 207 -4.18 -5.61 26.89
N ARG A 208 -4.93 -5.02 25.93
CA ARG A 208 -6.07 -4.19 26.31
C ARG A 208 -7.13 -5.11 26.94
N VAL A 209 -7.44 -4.84 28.21
CA VAL A 209 -8.10 -5.69 29.23
C VAL A 209 -9.55 -6.13 28.91
N LEU A 210 -10.04 -6.04 27.67
CA LEU A 210 -11.42 -6.41 27.33
C LEU A 210 -11.58 -7.69 26.49
N CYS A 211 -10.51 -8.30 25.98
CA CYS A 211 -10.62 -9.56 25.23
C CYS A 211 -9.37 -10.45 25.39
N SER A 212 -9.61 -11.76 25.59
CA SER A 212 -8.57 -12.81 25.71
C SER A 212 -7.81 -13.10 24.40
N TYR A 213 -8.01 -12.30 23.35
CA TYR A 213 -7.33 -12.46 22.07
C TYR A 213 -5.96 -11.77 22.11
N LYS A 214 -4.89 -12.56 22.18
CA LYS A 214 -3.53 -12.09 21.87
C LYS A 214 -3.40 -11.95 20.35
N GLU A 215 -3.26 -10.72 19.88
CA GLU A 215 -2.99 -10.46 18.47
C GLU A 215 -1.61 -11.02 18.10
N PRO A 216 -1.50 -11.82 17.02
CA PRO A 216 -0.23 -12.43 16.64
C PRO A 216 0.83 -11.36 16.32
N PRO A 217 2.12 -11.68 16.52
CA PRO A 217 3.21 -10.76 16.15
C PRO A 217 3.16 -10.45 14.67
N LEU A 218 3.30 -9.17 14.32
CA LEU A 218 3.33 -8.71 12.94
C LEU A 218 4.76 -8.81 12.42
N THR A 219 4.96 -9.60 11.37
CA THR A 219 6.26 -9.69 10.69
C THR A 219 6.17 -8.89 9.40
N CYS A 220 7.13 -7.99 9.17
CA CYS A 220 7.22 -7.23 7.93
C CYS A 220 8.65 -7.06 7.45
N ALA A 221 8.82 -7.01 6.13
CA ALA A 221 10.05 -6.61 5.48
C ALA A 221 10.02 -5.10 5.27
N VAL A 222 11.06 -4.40 5.74
CA VAL A 222 11.33 -2.99 5.42
C VAL A 222 12.38 -3.00 4.32
N LEU A 223 12.00 -2.57 3.12
CA LEU A 223 12.80 -2.69 1.91
C LEU A 223 13.03 -1.32 1.27
N MET A 224 14.24 -1.11 0.77
CA MET A 224 14.60 -0.11 -0.22
C MET A 224 14.59 -0.78 -1.60
N CYS A 225 13.83 -0.21 -2.53
CA CYS A 225 13.64 -0.74 -3.87
C CYS A 225 14.21 0.23 -4.90
N GLU A 226 15.27 -0.17 -5.57
CA GLU A 226 15.99 0.63 -6.56
C GLU A 226 15.76 0.08 -7.97
N PRO A 227 15.22 0.89 -8.90
CA PRO A 227 15.06 0.46 -10.27
C PRO A 227 16.41 0.30 -10.98
N ILE A 228 16.63 -0.86 -11.59
CA ILE A 228 17.83 -1.08 -12.40
C ILE A 228 17.68 -0.30 -13.72
N PRO A 229 18.59 0.63 -14.03
CA PRO A 229 18.55 1.36 -15.29
C PRO A 229 18.80 0.39 -16.45
N HIS A 230 18.04 0.55 -17.52
CA HIS A 230 18.34 -0.18 -18.75
C HIS A 230 19.69 0.32 -19.30
N PRO A 231 20.58 -0.55 -19.78
CA PRO A 231 21.88 -0.14 -20.31
C PRO A 231 21.81 0.95 -21.39
N SER A 232 20.72 0.98 -22.17
CA SER A 232 20.47 2.03 -23.19
C SER A 232 20.13 3.41 -22.64
N ASN A 233 19.86 3.52 -21.34
CA ASN A 233 19.49 4.76 -20.65
C ASN A 233 20.61 5.22 -19.69
N ILE A 234 21.80 4.63 -19.77
CA ILE A 234 22.96 5.10 -19.01
C ILE A 234 23.46 6.36 -19.71
N ASP A 235 23.30 7.51 -19.07
CA ASP A 235 23.76 8.79 -19.59
C ASP A 235 25.29 8.83 -19.62
N ALA A 236 25.86 8.93 -20.82
CA ALA A 236 27.26 9.22 -21.02
C ALA A 236 27.49 10.74 -20.90
N PRO A 237 28.60 11.20 -20.29
CA PRO A 237 29.79 10.44 -19.89
C PRO A 237 29.76 9.92 -18.45
N LEU A 238 30.24 8.68 -18.28
CA LEU A 238 30.53 8.08 -16.97
C LEU A 238 31.69 8.81 -16.28
N ASP A 239 31.68 8.85 -14.93
CA ASP A 239 32.72 9.49 -14.12
C ASP A 239 34.14 8.89 -14.35
N SER A 240 35.18 9.52 -13.81
CA SER A 240 36.56 9.04 -13.99
C SER A 240 36.87 7.70 -13.33
N ARG A 241 35.95 7.13 -12.54
CA ARG A 241 36.11 5.87 -11.80
C ARG A 241 35.24 4.74 -12.35
N THR A 242 34.45 5.03 -13.39
CA THR A 242 33.52 4.09 -14.01
C THR A 242 33.88 3.91 -15.49
N PHE A 243 33.95 2.65 -15.91
CA PHE A 243 34.19 2.25 -17.30
C PHE A 243 33.02 1.40 -17.81
N LEU A 244 32.71 1.51 -19.10
CA LEU A 244 31.71 0.66 -19.73
C LEU A 244 32.38 -0.58 -20.30
N SER A 245 31.79 -1.76 -20.06
CA SER A 245 32.13 -2.97 -20.79
C SER A 245 30.86 -3.64 -21.32
N ARG A 246 30.96 -4.21 -22.52
CA ARG A 246 29.86 -4.97 -23.16
C ARG A 246 30.27 -6.43 -23.25
N HIS A 247 29.36 -7.30 -22.84
CA HIS A 247 29.60 -8.74 -22.78
C HIS A 247 28.58 -9.50 -23.62
N SER A 248 28.99 -10.65 -24.15
CA SER A 248 28.04 -11.69 -24.57
C SER A 248 27.40 -12.37 -23.36
N MET A 249 26.33 -13.13 -23.57
CA MET A 249 25.58 -13.80 -22.49
C MET A 249 26.40 -14.81 -21.69
N ASP A 250 27.53 -15.27 -22.24
CA ASP A 250 28.53 -16.11 -21.56
C ASP A 250 29.61 -15.29 -20.83
N MET A 251 29.37 -14.00 -20.61
CA MET A 251 30.24 -13.05 -19.89
C MET A 251 31.62 -12.83 -20.55
N LYS A 252 31.74 -13.06 -21.86
CA LYS A 252 32.95 -12.68 -22.61
C LYS A 252 32.88 -11.24 -23.07
N PHE A 253 33.99 -10.52 -22.93
CA PHE A 253 34.12 -9.15 -23.39
C PHE A 253 33.98 -9.06 -24.92
N SER A 254 33.12 -8.16 -25.37
CA SER A 254 32.97 -7.74 -26.76
C SER A 254 33.44 -6.29 -26.98
N TYR A 255 33.44 -5.49 -25.91
CA TYR A 255 33.89 -4.10 -25.89
C TYR A 255 34.24 -3.71 -24.45
N CYS A 256 35.23 -2.83 -24.30
CA CYS A 256 35.57 -2.17 -23.05
C CYS A 256 36.04 -0.75 -23.41
N ASP A 257 35.56 0.26 -22.69
CA ASP A 257 36.08 1.63 -22.82
C ASP A 257 37.59 1.65 -22.55
N GLU A 258 38.33 2.41 -23.36
CA GLU A 258 39.79 2.56 -23.27
C GLU A 258 40.23 3.67 -22.28
N LYS A 259 39.49 3.92 -21.20
CA LYS A 259 39.89 4.96 -20.22
C LYS A 259 41.27 4.70 -19.62
#